data_AF-A0A0M8Q0X3-F1
#
_entry.id   AF-A0A0M8Q0X3-F1
#
_cell.length_a   1.000
_cell.length_b   1.000
_cell.length_c   1.000
_cell.angle_alpha   90.00
_cell.angle_beta   90.00
_cell.angle_gamma   90.00
#
_symmetry.space_group_name_H-M   'P 1'
#
loop_
_entity.id
_entity.type
_entity.pdbx_description
1 polymer ?
#
loop_
_entity_poly.entity_id
_entity_poly.type
_entity_poly.pdbx_seq_one_letter_code
_entity_poly.pdbx_strand_id
1 'polypeptide(L)' 'MKTIAGTISLSVSFTLFIYLFGLKMEHSVKYDSGFFFLPIILLILSLVFFRQDYKREKN' A
#
# COMPACT_ATOMS: atom_id res chain seq x y z
N MET A 1 4.73 4.54 19.91
CA MET A 1 5.58 4.52 18.69
C MET A 1 5.08 3.58 17.58
N LYS A 2 3.92 2.91 17.70
CA LYS A 2 3.43 1.97 16.66
C LYS A 2 2.65 2.64 15.53
N THR A 3 1.97 3.74 15.83
CA THR A 3 1.28 4.59 14.85
C THR A 3 2.21 5.12 13.77
N ILE A 4 3.46 5.48 14.09
CA ILE A 4 4.45 5.96 13.11
C ILE A 4 4.80 4.86 12.10
N ALA A 5 4.99 3.62 12.55
CA ALA A 5 5.29 2.49 11.67
C ALA A 5 4.11 2.17 10.73
N GLY A 6 2.87 2.25 11.23
CA GLY A 6 1.66 2.11 10.43
C GLY A 6 1.52 3.21 9.36
N THR A 7 1.79 4.45 9.73
CA THR A 7 1.77 5.60 8.79
C THR A 7 2.86 5.48 7.72
N ILE A 8 4.07 5.07 8.10
CA ILE A 8 5.17 4.84 7.14
C ILE A 8 4.81 3.69 6.19
N SER A 9 4.30 2.56 6.70
CA SER A 9 3.84 1.43 5.88
C SER A 9 2.77 1.84 4.87
N LEU A 10 1.80 2.66 5.31
CA LEU A 10 0.72 3.15 4.46
C LEU A 10 1.25 4.09 3.37
N SER A 11 2.14 5.02 3.75
CA SER A 11 2.75 5.97 2.83
C SER A 11 3.59 5.26 1.77
N VAL A 12 4.45 4.31 2.17
CA VAL A 12 5.28 3.52 1.23
C VAL A 12 4.41 2.70 0.29
N SER A 13 3.36 2.04 0.79
CA SER A 13 2.44 1.23 -0.04
C SER A 13 1.69 2.08 -1.06
N PHE A 14 1.27 3.29 -0.67
CA PHE A 14 0.56 4.22 -1.54
C PHE A 14 1.48 4.82 -2.62
N THR A 15 2.72 5.18 -2.26
CA THR A 15 3.73 5.63 -3.23
C THR A 15 4.04 4.54 -4.26
N LEU A 16 4.19 3.28 -3.81
CA LEU A 16 4.44 2.15 -4.71
C LEU A 16 3.29 1.93 -5.70
N PHE A 17 2.05 2.09 -5.22
CA PHE A 17 0.85 1.99 -6.04
C PHE A 17 0.81 3.06 -7.15
N ILE A 18 1.08 4.32 -6.79
CA ILE A 18 1.13 5.43 -7.75
C ILE A 18 2.26 5.22 -8.77
N TYR A 19 3.43 4.78 -8.32
CA TYR A 19 4.59 4.55 -9.18
C TYR A 19 4.31 3.46 -10.23
N LEU A 20 3.77 2.31 -9.81
CA LEU A 20 3.40 1.22 -10.72
C LEU A 20 2.24 1.59 -11.64
N PHE A 21 1.32 2.44 -11.17
CA PHE A 21 0.25 2.98 -12.01
C PHE A 21 0.77 3.95 -13.07
N GLY A 22 1.72 4.82 -12.72
CA GLY A 22 2.41 5.71 -13.67
C GLY A 22 3.17 4.93 -14.73
N LEU A 23 3.95 3.91 -14.33
CA LEU A 23 4.63 2.98 -15.23
C LEU A 23 3.68 2.28 -16.21
N LYS A 24 2.49 1.88 -15.75
CA LYS A 24 1.45 1.29 -16.61
C LYS A 24 0.90 2.28 -17.63
N MET A 25 0.73 3.55 -17.25
CA MET A 25 0.22 4.60 -18.13
C MET A 25 1.24 4.99 -19.22
N GLU A 26 2.54 5.02 -18.88
CA GLU A 26 3.60 5.36 -19.85
C GLU A 26 4.01 4.17 -20.74
N HIS A 27 3.97 2.93 -20.24
CA HIS A 27 4.29 1.73 -21.02
C HIS A 27 3.04 0.95 -21.43
N SER A 28 2.53 1.27 -22.61
CA SER A 28 1.19 0.91 -23.10
C SER A 28 0.79 -0.58 -23.10
N VAL A 29 1.66 -1.60 -23.17
CA VAL A 29 1.16 -2.98 -23.49
C VAL A 29 1.95 -4.16 -22.86
N LYS A 30 2.86 -3.97 -21.90
CA LYS A 30 3.72 -5.10 -21.46
C LYS A 30 3.95 -5.29 -19.96
N TYR A 31 3.25 -4.57 -19.10
CA TYR A 31 3.26 -4.91 -17.68
C TYR A 31 2.18 -5.96 -17.40
N ASP A 32 2.64 -7.14 -16.99
CA ASP A 32 1.77 -8.23 -16.59
C ASP A 32 0.89 -7.77 -15.43
N SER A 33 -0.43 -7.93 -15.59
CA SER A 33 -1.43 -7.47 -14.62
C SER A 33 -1.16 -7.94 -13.18
N GLY A 34 -0.38 -9.01 -13.00
CA GLY A 34 0.11 -9.49 -11.71
C GLY A 34 0.95 -8.47 -10.91
N PHE A 35 1.69 -7.56 -11.55
CA PHE A 35 2.49 -6.55 -10.85
C PHE A 35 1.64 -5.52 -10.09
N PHE A 36 0.37 -5.37 -10.45
CA PHE A 36 -0.56 -4.45 -9.81
C PHE A 36 -1.25 -5.05 -8.59
N PHE A 37 -1.29 -6.38 -8.49
CA PHE A 37 -1.87 -7.08 -7.34
C PHE A 37 -1.04 -6.89 -6.08
N LEU A 38 0.29 -6.91 -6.19
CA LEU A 38 1.19 -6.85 -5.04
C LEU A 38 1.09 -5.52 -4.25
N PRO A 39 1.06 -4.34 -4.88
CA PRO A 39 0.82 -3.06 -4.19
C PRO A 39 -0.57 -2.98 -3.56
N ILE A 40 -1.60 -3.52 -4.21
CA ILE A 40 -2.97 -3.54 -3.69
C ILE A 40 -3.03 -4.40 -2.42
N ILE A 41 -2.42 -5.59 -2.45
CA ILE A 41 -2.36 -6.49 -1.29
C ILE A 41 -1.61 -5.82 -0.14
N LEU A 42 -0.47 -5.18 -0.41
CA LEU A 42 0.29 -4.41 0.58
C LEU A 42 -0.52 -3.25 1.17
N LEU A 43 -1.26 -2.53 0.35
CA LEU A 43 -2.13 -1.44 0.79
C LEU A 43 -3.25 -1.95 1.73
N ILE A 44 -3.89 -3.06 1.37
CA ILE A 44 -4.93 -3.70 2.18
C ILE A 44 -4.34 -4.18 3.51
N LEU A 45 -3.19 -4.87 3.49
CA LEU A 45 -2.49 -5.29 4.72
C LEU A 45 -2.14 -4.09 5.60
N SER A 46 -1.63 -3.02 5.01
CA SER A 46 -1.29 -1.80 5.73
C SER A 46 -2.51 -1.16 6.39
N LEU A 47 -3.65 -1.12 5.70
CA LEU A 47 -4.92 -0.63 6.26
C LEU A 47 -5.42 -1.52 7.41
N VAL A 48 -5.34 -2.83 7.27
CA VAL A 48 -5.74 -3.79 8.32
C VAL A 48 -4.88 -3.61 9.56
N PHE A 49 -3.55 -3.55 9.42
CA PHE A 49 -2.65 -3.34 10.54
C PHE A 49 -2.85 -1.96 11.19
N PHE A 50 -3.01 -0.91 10.39
CA PHE A 50 -3.29 0.43 10.91
C PHE A 50 -4.60 0.46 11.70
N ARG A 51 -5.66 -0.17 11.19
CA ARG A 51 -6.97 -0.24 11.85
C ARG A 51 -6.92 -1.08 13.14
N GLN A 52 -6.17 -2.17 13.16
CA GLN A 52 -5.95 -2.98 14.36
C GLN A 52 -5.17 -2.22 15.44
N ASP A 53 -4.09 -1.53 15.06
CA ASP A 53 -3.27 -0.73 15.98
C ASP A 53 -4.10 0.41 16.58
N TYR A 54 -4.87 1.12 15.75
CA TYR A 54 -5.76 2.20 16.19
C TYR A 54 -6.88 1.70 17.14
N LYS A 55 -7.45 0.51 16.88
CA LYS A 55 -8.45 -0.09 17.79
C LYS A 55 -7.83 -0.52 19.13
N ARG A 56 -6.55 -0.92 19.12
CA ARG A 56 -5.82 -1.37 20.31
C ARG A 56 -5.35 -0.20 21.18
N GLU A 57 -5.14 0.98 20.62
CA GLU A 57 -4.82 2.20 21.38
C GLU A 57 -6.05 2.79 22.11
N LYS A 58 -7.27 2.46 21.65
CA LYS A 58 -8.52 2.99 22.20
C LYS A 58 -9.14 2.15 23.34
N ASN A 59 -8.53 1.03 23.71
CA ASN A 59 -9.03 0.08 24.72
C ASN A 59 -7.96 -0.11 25.81
#